data_AF-A0A1P8JTR0-F1
#
_entry.id   AF-A0A1P8JTR0-F1
#
_cell.length_a   1.000
_cell.length_b   1.000
_cell.length_c   1.000
_cell.angle_alpha   90.00
_cell.angle_beta   90.00
_cell.angle_gamma   90.00
#
_symmetry.space_group_name_H-M   'P 1'
#
loop_
_entity.id
_entity.type
_entity.pdbx_description
1 polymer ?
#
loop_
_entity_poly.entity_id
_entity_poly.type
_entity_poly.pdbx_seq_one_letter_code
_entity_poly.pdbx_strand_id
1 'polypeptide(L)'
;MTIKIPPRKYLTFKELVDRWQCTDSDLRYLVVNGEMKPSFKATEPLNVPDWEFDSFSGACIPSDKMSGIEGYDLEILPGGWLYLQSPQVIAPLDCRFELASSARDPKVPEDENDGPLGSWFWLTVPLGMDEVQEKCAFVMEEVLRYESRHDQETPNAEIEKPLGNRERDTLLCIIGTVCTIAGIDFKKSSKSAAQIQHAAAQLGVSIGDSTIEGHLKKAREALGSRMK
;
A
#
# COMPACT_ATOMS: atom_id res chain seq x y z
N MET A 1 21.74 -37.78 -1.92
CA MET A 1 21.62 -37.12 -0.61
C MET A 1 20.85 -35.83 -0.83
N THR A 2 19.62 -35.74 -0.32
CA THR A 2 18.79 -34.54 -0.47
C THR A 2 19.22 -33.56 0.61
N ILE A 3 19.94 -32.51 0.22
CA ILE A 3 20.29 -31.41 1.12
C ILE A 3 18.98 -30.77 1.55
N LYS A 4 18.55 -31.01 2.79
CA LYS A 4 17.41 -30.30 3.39
C LYS A 4 17.89 -28.87 3.65
N ILE A 5 17.68 -28.00 2.67
CA ILE A 5 17.89 -26.57 2.84
C ILE A 5 16.93 -26.13 3.96
N PRO A 6 17.41 -25.48 5.03
CA PRO A 6 16.55 -25.05 6.12
C PRO A 6 15.45 -24.10 5.58
N PRO A 7 14.23 -24.15 6.14
CA PRO A 7 13.13 -23.34 5.67
C PRO A 7 13.50 -21.86 5.78
N ARG A 8 13.40 -21.14 4.66
CA ARG A 8 13.61 -19.69 4.63
C ARG A 8 12.53 -19.03 5.50
N LYS A 9 12.95 -18.14 6.40
CA LYS A 9 12.06 -17.36 7.28
C LYS A 9 11.70 -16.00 6.68
N TYR A 10 11.70 -15.88 5.36
CA TYR A 10 11.37 -14.67 4.64
C TYR A 10 10.87 -15.02 3.24
N LEU A 11 10.17 -14.08 2.61
CA LEU A 11 9.73 -14.12 1.21
C LEU A 11 10.28 -12.91 0.48
N THR A 12 10.79 -13.11 -0.72
CA THR A 12 11.12 -12.00 -1.64
C THR A 12 9.85 -11.32 -2.13
N PHE A 13 10.00 -10.14 -2.74
CA PHE A 13 8.86 -9.40 -3.32
C PHE A 13 8.05 -10.27 -4.28
N LYS A 14 8.73 -10.92 -5.23
CA LYS A 14 8.09 -11.80 -6.22
C LYS A 14 7.38 -13.00 -5.58
N GLU A 15 8.03 -13.68 -4.63
CA GLU A 15 7.43 -14.81 -3.93
C GLU A 15 6.17 -14.41 -3.15
N LEU A 16 6.14 -13.19 -2.60
CA LEU A 16 4.98 -12.67 -1.88
C LEU A 16 3.82 -12.32 -2.83
N VAL A 17 4.12 -11.70 -3.97
CA VAL A 17 3.15 -11.44 -5.05
C VAL A 17 2.52 -12.75 -5.54
N ASP A 18 3.35 -13.76 -5.82
CA ASP A 18 2.89 -15.09 -6.25
C ASP A 18 2.03 -15.77 -5.17
N ARG A 19 2.41 -15.64 -3.88
CA ARG A 19 1.67 -16.22 -2.75
C ARG A 19 0.28 -15.59 -2.57
N TRP A 20 0.19 -14.27 -2.67
CA TRP A 20 -1.05 -13.52 -2.47
C TRP A 20 -1.88 -13.36 -3.74
N GLN A 21 -1.36 -13.79 -4.90
CA GLN A 21 -2.01 -13.65 -6.21
C GLN A 21 -2.41 -12.18 -6.50
N CYS A 22 -1.61 -11.22 -6.03
CA CYS A 22 -1.81 -9.80 -6.28
C CYS A 22 -0.93 -9.30 -7.43
N THR A 23 -1.04 -8.02 -7.78
CA THR A 23 -0.14 -7.37 -8.73
C THR A 23 1.06 -6.72 -8.02
N ASP A 24 2.14 -6.45 -8.76
CA ASP A 24 3.28 -5.70 -8.23
C ASP A 24 2.86 -4.33 -7.68
N SER A 25 1.89 -3.68 -8.34
CA SER A 25 1.33 -2.39 -7.93
C SER A 25 0.63 -2.47 -6.58
N ASP A 26 -0.09 -3.56 -6.29
CA ASP A 26 -0.76 -3.75 -5.01
C ASP A 26 0.27 -3.85 -3.88
N LEU A 27 1.31 -4.67 -4.05
CA LEU A 27 2.35 -4.80 -3.02
C LEU A 27 3.18 -3.51 -2.88
N ARG A 28 3.46 -2.79 -3.98
CA ARG A 28 4.09 -1.46 -3.92
C ARG A 28 3.24 -0.49 -3.11
N TYR A 29 1.93 -0.45 -3.34
CA TYR A 29 1.00 0.38 -2.58
C TYR A 29 1.07 0.08 -1.07
N LEU A 30 1.12 -1.20 -0.68
CA LEU A 30 1.26 -1.58 0.73
C LEU A 30 2.58 -1.09 1.35
N VAL A 31 3.68 -1.14 0.59
CA VAL A 31 4.99 -0.66 1.04
C VAL A 31 5.01 0.86 1.17
N VAL A 32 4.53 1.56 0.15
CA VAL A 32 4.50 3.05 0.10
C VAL A 32 3.65 3.61 1.24
N ASN A 33 2.52 2.98 1.57
CA ASN A 33 1.66 3.40 2.69
C ASN A 33 2.15 2.90 4.06
N GLY A 34 3.27 2.17 4.12
CA GLY A 34 3.82 1.62 5.37
C GLY A 34 2.98 0.50 6.01
N GLU A 35 1.99 -0.02 5.28
CA GLU A 35 1.19 -1.16 5.71
C GLU A 35 2.03 -2.43 5.76
N MET A 36 2.96 -2.59 4.82
CA MET A 36 3.97 -3.64 4.78
C MET A 36 5.37 -3.03 4.87
N LYS A 37 6.19 -3.50 5.81
CA LYS A 37 7.58 -3.03 5.97
C LYS A 37 8.57 -4.04 5.39
N PRO A 38 9.19 -3.75 4.23
CA PRO A 38 10.24 -4.59 3.70
C PRO A 38 11.46 -4.58 4.63
N SER A 39 12.25 -5.65 4.58
CA SER A 39 13.47 -5.82 5.36
C SER A 39 14.66 -6.08 4.46
N PHE A 40 15.85 -5.65 4.86
CA PHE A 40 17.10 -5.96 4.18
C PHE A 40 18.16 -6.45 5.17
N LYS A 41 19.23 -7.04 4.65
CA LYS A 41 20.41 -7.40 5.45
C LYS A 41 21.54 -6.44 5.10
N ALA A 42 22.07 -5.75 6.11
CA ALA A 42 23.26 -4.94 5.96
C ALA A 42 24.46 -5.84 5.67
N THR A 43 25.22 -5.52 4.62
CA THR A 43 26.51 -6.15 4.31
C THR A 43 27.69 -5.29 4.72
N GLU A 44 27.42 -4.02 5.04
CA GLU A 44 28.40 -2.99 5.39
C GLU A 44 27.95 -2.29 6.67
N PRO A 45 28.88 -1.72 7.45
CA PRO A 45 28.54 -0.90 8.61
C PRO A 45 27.61 0.25 8.23
N LEU A 46 26.63 0.53 9.09
CA LEU A 46 25.66 1.60 8.94
C LEU A 46 25.86 2.63 10.05
N ASN A 47 25.56 3.88 9.74
CA ASN A 47 25.68 4.99 10.68
C ASN A 47 24.48 5.01 11.62
N VAL A 48 24.71 5.27 12.90
CA VAL A 48 23.64 5.53 13.87
C VAL A 48 23.18 6.99 13.71
N PRO A 49 21.88 7.28 13.55
CA PRO A 49 21.40 8.65 13.47
C PRO A 49 21.56 9.36 14.82
N ASP A 50 21.97 10.62 14.78
CA ASP A 50 21.73 11.55 15.87
C ASP A 50 20.27 12.03 15.82
N TRP A 51 19.74 12.44 16.96
CA TRP A 51 18.35 12.85 17.09
C TRP A 51 18.25 14.29 17.58
N GLU A 52 17.51 15.11 16.85
CA GLU A 52 17.26 16.50 17.20
C GLU A 52 15.78 16.73 17.43
N PHE A 53 15.45 17.52 18.45
CA PHE A 53 14.08 17.94 18.68
C PHE A 53 13.68 19.01 17.67
N ASP A 54 12.76 18.67 16.76
CA ASP A 54 12.19 19.66 15.86
C ASP A 54 11.01 20.38 16.53
N SER A 55 11.24 21.64 16.86
CA SER A 55 10.23 22.52 17.47
C SER A 55 8.97 22.72 16.62
N PHE A 56 9.04 22.52 15.29
CA PHE A 56 7.88 22.69 14.41
C PHE A 56 6.95 21.47 14.42
N SER A 57 7.50 20.27 14.28
CA SER A 57 6.72 19.03 14.37
C SER A 57 6.40 18.62 15.80
N GLY A 58 7.16 19.14 16.78
CA GLY A 58 7.03 18.77 18.19
C GLY A 58 7.52 17.35 18.48
N ALA A 59 8.44 16.84 17.65
CA ALA A 59 8.95 15.48 17.72
C ALA A 59 10.47 15.45 17.50
N CYS A 60 11.14 14.43 18.05
CA CYS A 60 12.53 14.16 17.68
C CYS A 60 12.58 13.55 16.28
N ILE A 61 13.42 14.14 15.43
CA ILE A 61 13.69 13.69 14.07
C ILE A 61 15.16 13.29 13.97
N PRO A 62 15.49 12.32 13.11
CA PRO A 62 16.88 11.99 12.87
C PRO A 62 17.51 13.13 12.07
N SER A 63 18.63 13.68 12.56
CA SER A 63 19.33 14.80 11.93
C SER A 63 20.56 14.34 11.17
N ASP A 64 21.74 14.45 11.76
CA ASP A 64 23.01 14.02 11.21
C ASP A 64 23.38 12.62 11.72
N LYS A 65 24.63 12.21 11.50
CA LYS A 65 25.19 10.99 12.06
C LYS A 65 25.69 11.25 13.48
N MET A 66 25.43 10.30 14.37
CA MET A 66 25.89 10.37 15.74
C MET A 66 27.41 10.31 15.81
N SER A 67 28.04 11.31 16.44
CA SER A 67 29.47 11.34 16.70
C SER A 67 29.84 10.49 17.92
N GLY A 68 30.81 9.59 17.76
CA GLY A 68 31.44 8.82 18.84
C GLY A 68 32.44 9.63 19.68
N ILE A 69 33.12 8.95 20.61
CA ILE A 69 33.94 9.52 21.70
C ILE A 69 35.16 10.35 21.21
N GLU A 70 35.43 10.40 19.91
CA GLU A 70 36.55 11.16 19.32
C GLU A 70 36.14 12.00 18.11
N GLY A 71 34.84 12.26 17.90
CA GLY A 71 34.33 13.05 16.78
C GLY A 71 34.24 12.29 15.44
N TYR A 72 34.29 10.96 15.47
CA TYR A 72 34.02 10.09 14.31
C TYR A 72 32.59 9.59 14.33
N ASP A 73 31.97 9.45 13.16
CA ASP A 73 30.64 8.84 13.03
C ASP A 73 30.59 7.44 13.66
N LEU A 74 29.55 7.15 14.44
CA LEU A 74 29.32 5.84 15.02
C LEU A 74 28.76 4.88 13.97
N GLU A 75 29.61 3.99 13.47
CA GLU A 75 29.24 2.92 12.54
C GLU A 75 29.09 1.57 13.24
N ILE A 76 27.98 0.88 12.97
CA ILE A 76 27.69 -0.45 13.51
C ILE A 76 27.30 -1.35 12.34
N LEU A 77 27.80 -2.59 12.32
CA LEU A 77 27.28 -3.62 11.42
C LEU A 77 26.15 -4.38 12.14
N PRO A 78 24.87 -4.04 11.91
CA PRO A 78 23.77 -4.71 12.57
C PRO A 78 23.68 -6.17 12.12
N GLY A 79 23.47 -7.06 13.08
CA GLY A 79 23.16 -8.46 12.80
C GLY A 79 21.69 -8.65 12.43
N GLY A 80 21.43 -9.49 11.42
CA GLY A 80 20.07 -9.94 11.10
C GLY A 80 19.37 -9.09 10.03
N TRP A 81 18.04 -9.10 10.08
CA TRP A 81 17.18 -8.33 9.16
C TRP A 81 16.83 -6.99 9.80
N LEU A 82 16.93 -5.92 9.01
CA LEU A 82 16.49 -4.58 9.39
C LEU A 82 15.25 -4.22 8.60
N TYR A 83 14.24 -3.69 9.27
CA TYR A 83 13.04 -3.13 8.65
C TYR A 83 13.34 -1.75 8.10
N LEU A 84 12.98 -1.50 6.85
CA LEU A 84 13.01 -0.17 6.27
C LEU A 84 11.93 0.70 6.93
N GLN A 85 12.30 1.95 7.26
CA GLN A 85 11.46 2.87 8.02
C GLN A 85 11.19 4.15 7.24
N SER A 86 10.06 4.78 7.55
CA SER A 86 9.70 6.12 7.08
C SER A 86 9.78 6.28 5.55
N PRO A 87 8.95 5.55 4.77
CA PRO A 87 8.91 5.70 3.32
C PRO A 87 8.60 7.16 2.95
N GLN A 88 9.53 7.83 2.28
CA GLN A 88 9.30 9.14 1.71
C GLN A 88 8.63 8.95 0.35
N VAL A 89 7.33 9.24 0.27
CA VAL A 89 6.54 9.07 -0.95
C VAL A 89 6.97 10.09 -2.00
N ILE A 90 7.44 9.61 -3.15
CA ILE A 90 7.87 10.45 -4.29
C ILE A 90 6.79 10.45 -5.38
N ALA A 91 6.09 9.33 -5.55
CA ALA A 91 4.98 9.16 -6.47
C ALA A 91 3.96 8.15 -5.90
N PRO A 92 2.77 7.98 -6.50
CA PRO A 92 1.72 7.13 -5.93
C PRO A 92 2.11 5.67 -5.63
N LEU A 93 3.10 5.13 -6.36
CA LEU A 93 3.62 3.76 -6.19
C LEU A 93 5.15 3.74 -6.04
N ASP A 94 5.73 4.87 -5.64
CA ASP A 94 7.17 5.01 -5.52
C ASP A 94 7.54 5.77 -4.25
N CYS A 95 8.57 5.28 -3.58
CA CYS A 95 9.05 5.85 -2.33
C CYS A 95 10.55 5.64 -2.19
N ARG A 96 11.14 6.40 -1.28
CA ARG A 96 12.55 6.30 -0.91
C ARG A 96 12.67 6.06 0.58
N PHE A 97 13.55 5.14 0.94
CA PHE A 97 13.91 4.84 2.32
C PHE A 97 15.33 5.34 2.59
N GLU A 98 15.50 6.00 3.72
CA GLU A 98 16.81 6.48 4.18
C GLU A 98 17.19 5.85 5.53
N LEU A 99 16.20 5.31 6.24
CA LEU A 99 16.34 4.77 7.57
C LEU A 99 15.95 3.31 7.63
N ALA A 100 16.60 2.61 8.54
CA ALA A 100 16.24 1.26 8.90
C ALA A 100 16.32 1.04 10.41
N SER A 101 15.64 0.00 10.88
CA SER A 101 15.62 -0.34 12.30
C SER A 101 15.60 -1.86 12.50
N SER A 102 16.14 -2.30 13.64
CA SER A 102 16.08 -3.71 14.06
C SER A 102 14.68 -4.15 14.47
N ALA A 103 13.81 -3.19 14.85
CA ALA A 103 12.40 -3.41 15.14
C ALA A 103 11.49 -2.91 14.01
N ARG A 104 10.29 -3.48 13.90
CA ARG A 104 9.27 -3.04 12.93
C ARG A 104 8.79 -1.63 13.22
N ASP A 105 8.35 -1.39 14.45
CA ASP A 105 7.81 -0.12 14.92
C ASP A 105 8.67 0.35 16.11
N PRO A 106 9.92 0.75 15.83
CA PRO A 106 10.82 1.23 16.87
C PRO A 106 10.23 2.47 17.54
N LYS A 107 10.44 2.59 18.86
CA LYS A 107 10.11 3.82 19.58
C LYS A 107 11.04 4.93 19.07
N VAL A 108 10.46 6.06 18.68
CA VAL A 108 11.20 7.29 18.38
C VAL A 108 11.62 7.90 19.73
N PRO A 109 12.85 8.42 19.87
CA PRO A 109 13.30 9.07 21.09
C PRO A 109 12.36 10.23 21.49
N GLU A 110 12.10 10.34 22.79
CA GLU A 110 11.33 11.48 23.32
C GLU A 110 12.22 12.72 23.53
N ASP A 111 13.52 12.50 23.69
CA ASP A 111 14.56 13.49 23.95
C ASP A 111 15.79 13.15 23.09
N GLU A 112 16.56 14.17 22.71
CA GLU A 112 17.86 14.05 22.00
C GLU A 112 18.83 13.10 22.71
N ASN A 113 18.74 12.99 24.04
CA ASN A 113 19.58 12.13 24.86
C ASN A 113 19.07 10.68 25.03
N ASP A 114 17.84 10.37 24.58
CA ASP A 114 17.18 9.07 24.76
C ASP A 114 17.21 8.20 23.48
N GLY A 115 18.10 8.52 22.54
CA GLY A 115 18.33 7.73 21.34
C GLY A 115 18.64 6.26 21.67
N PRO A 116 17.81 5.27 21.28
CA PRO A 116 18.10 3.87 21.56
C PRO A 116 19.27 3.43 20.67
N LEU A 117 20.47 3.46 21.25
CA LEU A 117 21.71 3.02 20.61
C LEU A 117 21.51 1.65 19.94
N GLY A 118 21.79 1.59 18.64
CA GLY A 118 21.74 0.34 17.86
C GLY A 118 20.34 -0.14 17.47
N SER A 119 19.30 0.70 17.58
CA SER A 119 17.96 0.36 17.07
C SER A 119 17.63 1.04 15.74
N TRP A 120 18.27 2.16 15.42
CA TRP A 120 18.07 2.92 14.19
C TRP A 120 19.38 3.09 13.43
N PHE A 121 19.29 3.12 12.10
CA PHE A 121 20.44 3.17 11.21
C PHE A 121 20.12 4.02 9.97
N TRP A 122 21.04 4.90 9.60
CA TRP A 122 21.08 5.53 8.28
C TRP A 122 21.57 4.51 7.25
N LEU A 123 20.85 4.42 6.13
CA LEU A 123 21.31 3.67 4.97
C LEU A 123 22.45 4.44 4.30
N THR A 124 23.54 3.73 3.97
CA THR A 124 24.66 4.32 3.21
C THR A 124 24.22 4.88 1.87
N VAL A 125 23.26 4.21 1.23
CA VAL A 125 22.58 4.67 0.02
C VAL A 125 21.08 4.50 0.22
N PRO A 126 20.30 5.58 0.04
CA PRO A 126 18.84 5.51 0.07
C PRO A 126 18.31 4.48 -0.94
N LEU A 127 17.33 3.70 -0.53
CA LEU A 127 16.73 2.66 -1.37
C LEU A 127 15.42 3.17 -1.97
N GLY A 128 15.32 3.16 -3.29
CA GLY A 128 14.07 3.39 -4.01
C GLY A 128 13.21 2.12 -4.07
N MET A 129 12.00 2.24 -4.61
CA MET A 129 11.08 1.10 -4.70
C MET A 129 11.65 -0.03 -5.58
N ASP A 130 12.37 0.28 -6.64
CA ASP A 130 12.98 -0.72 -7.53
C ASP A 130 14.08 -1.51 -6.79
N GLU A 131 14.97 -0.83 -6.05
CA GLU A 131 15.96 -1.53 -5.22
C GLU A 131 15.32 -2.36 -4.11
N VAL A 132 14.20 -1.89 -3.54
CA VAL A 132 13.43 -2.66 -2.55
C VAL A 132 12.91 -3.96 -3.15
N GLN A 133 12.41 -3.95 -4.38
CA GLN A 133 11.94 -5.18 -5.04
C GLN A 133 13.07 -6.18 -5.28
N GLU A 134 14.25 -5.70 -5.63
CA GLU A 134 15.39 -6.56 -5.99
C GLU A 134 16.18 -7.07 -4.77
N LYS A 135 16.38 -6.22 -3.76
CA LYS A 135 17.34 -6.45 -2.67
C LYS A 135 16.69 -6.75 -1.33
N CYS A 136 15.41 -6.42 -1.15
CA CYS A 136 14.72 -6.62 0.11
C CYS A 136 13.85 -7.88 0.11
N ALA A 137 13.44 -8.27 1.31
CA ALA A 137 12.52 -9.37 1.56
C ALA A 137 11.60 -9.02 2.71
N PHE A 138 10.48 -9.72 2.80
CA PHE A 138 9.54 -9.65 3.91
C PHE A 138 9.82 -10.81 4.84
N VAL A 139 10.28 -10.51 6.06
CA VAL A 139 10.44 -11.54 7.08
C VAL A 139 9.09 -12.15 7.42
N MET A 140 9.07 -13.45 7.76
CA MET A 140 7.80 -14.16 7.95
C MET A 140 6.94 -13.57 9.07
N GLU A 141 7.54 -12.96 10.09
CA GLU A 141 6.80 -12.26 11.13
C GLU A 141 5.95 -11.12 10.57
N GLU A 142 6.47 -10.36 9.61
CA GLU A 142 5.74 -9.27 8.96
C GLU A 142 4.62 -9.78 8.07
N VAL A 143 4.89 -10.84 7.30
CA VAL A 143 3.89 -11.50 6.44
C VAL A 143 2.75 -12.04 7.29
N LEU A 144 3.05 -12.77 8.36
CA LEU A 144 2.03 -13.33 9.26
C LEU A 144 1.26 -12.23 10.00
N ARG A 145 1.92 -11.14 10.39
CA ARG A 145 1.23 -9.97 10.98
C ARG A 145 0.22 -9.38 10.00
N TYR A 146 0.62 -9.19 8.74
CA TYR A 146 -0.29 -8.66 7.73
C TYR A 146 -1.44 -9.63 7.43
N GLU A 147 -1.13 -10.92 7.22
CA GLU A 147 -2.13 -11.98 6.99
C GLU A 147 -3.10 -12.07 8.17
N SER A 148 -2.64 -12.06 9.43
CA SER A 148 -3.52 -12.13 10.60
C SER A 148 -4.47 -10.93 10.76
N ARG A 149 -4.05 -9.72 10.35
CA ARG A 149 -4.96 -8.57 10.29
C ARG A 149 -6.03 -8.77 9.22
N HIS A 150 -5.63 -9.30 8.07
CA HIS A 150 -6.53 -9.51 6.93
C HIS A 150 -7.32 -10.82 6.99
N ASP A 151 -6.94 -11.76 7.87
CA ASP A 151 -7.74 -12.95 8.19
C ASP A 151 -8.84 -12.59 9.18
N GLN A 152 -8.62 -11.61 10.06
CA GLN A 152 -9.68 -11.01 10.87
C GLN A 152 -10.58 -10.06 10.06
N GLU A 153 -10.03 -9.48 9.00
CA GLU A 153 -10.77 -8.85 7.90
C GLU A 153 -10.97 -9.82 6.73
N THR A 154 -11.04 -11.14 6.99
CA THR A 154 -11.90 -11.92 6.10
C THR A 154 -13.23 -11.20 6.17
N PRO A 155 -13.88 -10.88 5.05
CA PRO A 155 -15.28 -10.57 5.09
C PRO A 155 -15.92 -11.87 5.58
N ASN A 156 -15.98 -11.99 6.91
CA ASN A 156 -17.10 -12.54 7.62
C ASN A 156 -18.29 -12.13 6.79
N ALA A 157 -19.09 -13.11 6.41
CA ALA A 157 -20.25 -12.97 5.57
C ALA A 157 -21.25 -11.94 6.16
N GLU A 158 -20.92 -10.65 6.16
CA GLU A 158 -21.77 -9.60 5.70
C GLU A 158 -22.04 -9.95 4.24
N ILE A 159 -22.93 -10.94 4.09
CA ILE A 159 -23.98 -10.99 3.10
C ILE A 159 -23.99 -9.63 2.42
N GLU A 160 -23.55 -9.55 1.16
CA GLU A 160 -23.79 -8.40 0.29
C GLU A 160 -25.20 -7.93 0.61
N LYS A 161 -25.33 -6.93 1.49
CA LYS A 161 -26.66 -6.57 1.97
C LYS A 161 -27.28 -5.99 0.72
N PRO A 162 -28.33 -6.61 0.15
CA PRO A 162 -28.83 -6.17 -1.13
C PRO A 162 -29.13 -4.68 -0.98
N LEU A 163 -28.54 -3.86 -1.84
CA LEU A 163 -28.66 -2.40 -1.76
C LEU A 163 -30.09 -2.03 -1.39
N GLY A 164 -30.25 -1.21 -0.35
CA GLY A 164 -31.58 -0.76 0.04
C GLY A 164 -32.26 -0.08 -1.16
N ASN A 165 -33.58 -0.18 -1.28
CA ASN A 165 -34.30 0.40 -2.42
C ASN A 165 -33.94 1.87 -2.64
N ARG A 166 -33.77 2.64 -1.55
CA ARG A 166 -33.37 4.05 -1.59
C ARG A 166 -31.94 4.27 -2.13
N GLU A 167 -31.00 3.43 -1.74
CA GLU A 167 -29.59 3.50 -2.20
C GLU A 167 -29.52 3.13 -3.68
N ARG A 168 -30.18 2.02 -4.06
CA ARG A 168 -30.29 1.58 -5.45
C ARG A 168 -30.91 2.65 -6.35
N ASP A 169 -32.02 3.25 -5.94
CA ASP A 169 -32.68 4.32 -6.71
C ASP A 169 -31.81 5.57 -6.82
N THR A 170 -31.05 5.89 -5.76
CA THR A 170 -30.12 7.02 -5.79
C THR A 170 -28.98 6.77 -6.78
N LEU A 171 -28.39 5.58 -6.76
CA LEU A 171 -27.36 5.18 -7.71
C LEU A 171 -27.87 5.23 -9.15
N LEU A 172 -29.08 4.70 -9.39
CA LEU A 172 -29.74 4.74 -10.71
C LEU A 172 -30.00 6.18 -11.19
N CYS A 173 -30.38 7.09 -10.30
CA CYS A 173 -30.55 8.51 -10.64
C CYS A 173 -29.22 9.18 -10.98
N ILE A 174 -28.14 8.87 -10.25
CA ILE A 174 -26.79 9.37 -10.55
C ILE A 174 -26.37 8.90 -11.94
N ILE A 175 -26.51 7.59 -12.23
CA ILE A 175 -26.18 7.02 -13.55
C ILE A 175 -26.95 7.73 -14.66
N GLY A 176 -28.26 7.92 -14.51
CA GLY A 176 -29.07 8.62 -15.52
C GLY A 176 -28.69 10.10 -15.68
N THR A 177 -28.32 10.77 -14.59
CA THR A 177 -27.86 12.17 -14.62
C THR A 177 -26.53 12.29 -15.36
N VAL A 178 -25.56 11.41 -15.06
CA VAL A 178 -24.26 11.35 -15.75
C VAL A 178 -24.45 11.04 -17.23
N CYS A 179 -25.34 10.11 -17.59
CA CYS A 179 -25.66 9.83 -18.99
C CYS A 179 -26.21 11.08 -19.71
N THR A 180 -27.05 11.87 -19.03
CA THR A 180 -27.60 13.12 -19.59
C THR A 180 -26.49 14.14 -19.84
N ILE A 181 -25.58 14.33 -18.89
CA ILE A 181 -24.44 15.25 -18.99
C ILE A 181 -23.49 14.82 -20.11
N ALA A 182 -23.24 13.51 -20.23
CA ALA A 182 -22.40 12.92 -21.27
C ALA A 182 -23.06 12.89 -22.66
N GLY A 183 -24.29 13.35 -22.81
CA GLY A 183 -25.03 13.32 -24.07
C GLY A 183 -25.44 11.90 -24.52
N ILE A 184 -25.42 10.93 -23.61
CA ILE A 184 -25.81 9.54 -23.87
C ILE A 184 -27.33 9.45 -23.77
N ASP A 185 -27.98 9.13 -24.89
CA ASP A 185 -29.44 8.95 -24.94
C ASP A 185 -29.85 7.61 -24.32
N PHE A 186 -30.01 7.58 -22.99
CA PHE A 186 -30.45 6.40 -22.26
C PHE A 186 -31.93 6.04 -22.49
N LYS A 187 -32.69 6.82 -23.29
CA LYS A 187 -34.02 6.39 -23.81
C LYS A 187 -33.89 5.32 -24.89
N LYS A 188 -32.73 5.24 -25.58
CA LYS A 188 -32.38 4.21 -26.57
C LYS A 188 -31.37 3.24 -25.97
N SER A 189 -31.80 2.52 -24.93
CA SER A 189 -30.96 1.74 -24.04
C SER A 189 -30.01 0.78 -24.76
N SER A 190 -30.43 0.11 -25.84
CA SER A 190 -29.58 -0.82 -26.60
C SER A 190 -28.39 -0.14 -27.31
N LYS A 191 -28.60 1.02 -27.94
CA LYS A 191 -27.50 1.73 -28.63
C LYS A 191 -26.51 2.35 -27.63
N SER A 192 -27.04 2.87 -26.53
CA SER A 192 -26.23 3.48 -25.46
C SER A 192 -25.46 2.43 -24.65
N ALA A 193 -26.03 1.23 -24.48
CA ALA A 193 -25.35 0.12 -23.83
C ALA A 193 -24.10 -0.32 -24.61
N ALA A 194 -24.18 -0.42 -25.94
CA ALA A 194 -23.02 -0.74 -26.78
C ALA A 194 -21.91 0.32 -26.68
N GLN A 195 -22.27 1.60 -26.60
CA GLN A 195 -21.30 2.69 -26.41
C GLN A 195 -20.60 2.62 -25.05
N ILE A 196 -21.36 2.39 -23.98
CA ILE A 196 -20.84 2.24 -22.62
C ILE A 196 -19.98 0.99 -22.51
N GLN A 197 -20.40 -0.13 -23.11
CA GLN A 197 -19.64 -1.37 -23.14
C GLN A 197 -18.28 -1.16 -23.82
N HIS A 198 -18.25 -0.47 -24.96
CA HIS A 198 -17.00 -0.16 -25.65
C HIS A 198 -16.08 0.73 -24.79
N ALA A 199 -16.62 1.76 -24.15
CA ALA A 199 -15.85 2.62 -23.24
C ALA A 199 -15.34 1.85 -22.01
N ALA A 200 -16.16 0.97 -21.42
CA ALA A 200 -15.77 0.12 -20.31
C ALA A 200 -14.64 -0.85 -20.72
N ALA A 201 -14.72 -1.43 -21.91
CA ALA A 201 -13.68 -2.31 -22.45
C ALA A 201 -12.34 -1.57 -22.65
N GLN A 202 -12.37 -0.30 -23.09
CA GLN A 202 -11.17 0.54 -23.17
C GLN A 202 -10.51 0.80 -21.80
N LEU A 203 -11.29 0.71 -20.72
CA LEU A 203 -10.83 0.82 -19.34
C LEU A 203 -10.49 -0.53 -18.70
N GLY A 204 -10.50 -1.63 -19.47
CA GLY A 204 -10.25 -2.99 -18.97
C GLY A 204 -11.42 -3.62 -18.21
N VAL A 205 -12.62 -3.02 -18.25
CA VAL A 205 -13.81 -3.49 -17.53
C VAL A 205 -14.74 -4.24 -18.49
N SER A 206 -14.96 -5.54 -18.23
CA SER A 206 -15.81 -6.40 -19.06
C SER A 206 -17.24 -6.47 -18.51
N ILE A 207 -18.20 -5.85 -19.19
CA ILE A 207 -19.63 -5.87 -18.82
C ILE A 207 -20.45 -6.29 -20.04
N GLY A 208 -21.48 -7.11 -19.83
CA GLY A 208 -22.41 -7.51 -20.88
C GLY A 208 -23.34 -6.37 -21.30
N ASP A 209 -23.56 -6.22 -22.60
CA ASP A 209 -24.45 -5.22 -23.19
C ASP A 209 -25.88 -5.28 -22.61
N SER A 210 -26.41 -6.50 -22.45
CA SER A 210 -27.74 -6.75 -21.85
C SER A 210 -27.84 -6.29 -20.40
N THR A 211 -26.75 -6.40 -19.63
CA THR A 211 -26.68 -5.93 -18.24
C THR A 211 -26.76 -4.42 -18.18
N ILE A 212 -25.96 -3.73 -19.02
CA ILE A 212 -25.97 -2.26 -19.10
C ILE A 212 -27.34 -1.77 -19.55
N GLU A 213 -27.93 -2.39 -20.59
CA GLU A 213 -29.27 -2.05 -21.07
C GLU A 213 -30.32 -2.14 -19.95
N GLY A 214 -30.27 -3.21 -19.15
CA GLY A 214 -31.15 -3.41 -18.01
C GLY A 214 -31.02 -2.30 -16.97
N HIS A 215 -29.80 -1.86 -16.66
CA HIS A 215 -29.57 -0.75 -15.73
C HIS A 215 -30.00 0.60 -16.29
N LEU A 216 -29.80 0.88 -17.57
CA LEU A 216 -30.25 2.12 -18.21
C LEU A 216 -31.78 2.25 -18.21
N LYS A 217 -32.51 1.16 -18.42
CA LYS A 217 -33.98 1.14 -18.30
C LYS A 217 -34.43 1.50 -16.89
N LYS A 218 -33.81 0.91 -15.87
CA LYS A 218 -34.10 1.20 -14.45
C LYS A 218 -33.72 2.64 -14.07
N ALA A 219 -32.61 3.16 -14.59
CA ALA A 219 -32.20 4.55 -14.39
C ALA A 219 -33.23 5.54 -14.95
N ARG A 220 -33.76 5.25 -16.14
CA ARG A 220 -34.84 6.05 -16.74
C ARG A 220 -36.10 6.08 -15.86
N GLU A 221 -36.49 4.92 -15.32
CA GLU A 221 -37.65 4.80 -14.44
C GLU A 221 -37.45 5.55 -13.11
N ALA A 222 -36.27 5.43 -12.51
CA ALA A 222 -35.91 6.11 -11.27
C ALA A 222 -35.84 7.64 -11.41
N LEU A 223 -35.34 8.15 -12.54
CA LEU A 223 -35.38 9.59 -12.82
C LEU A 223 -36.82 10.08 -13.06
N GLY A 224 -37.61 9.33 -13.81
CA GLY A 224 -39.01 9.67 -14.09
C GLY A 224 -39.88 9.70 -12.83
N SER A 225 -39.56 8.89 -11.81
CA SER A 225 -40.29 8.88 -10.54
C SER A 225 -39.89 10.04 -9.60
N ARG A 226 -38.64 10.53 -9.68
CA ARG A 226 -38.15 11.66 -8.87
C ARG A 226 -38.38 13.05 -9.47
N MET A 227 -38.65 13.14 -10.77
CA MET A 227 -38.92 14.41 -11.48
C MET A 227 -40.41 14.81 -11.50
N LYS A 228 -41.27 14.13 -10.72
CA LYS A 228 -42.66 14.55 -10.47
C LYS A 228 -42.73 15.50 -9.29
#